data_AF-A0A7U9SL84-F1
#
_entry.id   AF-A0A7U9SL84-F1
#
_cell.length_a   1.000
_cell.length_b   1.000
_cell.length_c   1.000
_cell.angle_alpha   90.00
_cell.angle_beta   90.00
_cell.angle_gamma   90.00
#
_symmetry.space_group_name_H-M   'P 1'
#
loop_
_entity.id
_entity.type
_entity.pdbx_description
1 polymer ?
#
loop_
_entity_poly.entity_id
_entity_poly.type
_entity_poly.pdbx_seq_one_letter_code
_entity_poly.pdbx_strand_id
1 'polypeptide(L)' 'MKQGTLFYDRERGRYNFHYTDEDGDRRDYGGIHCGEVFEFRLNDVWVPARMEMGMDDKWYLVGLPGLTLDGLEVRQE' A
#
# COMPACT_ATOMS: atom_id res chain seq x y z
N MET A 1 10.59 0.98 10.31
CA MET A 1 10.19 1.10 8.90
C MET A 1 9.66 -0.22 8.38
N LYS A 2 8.42 -0.24 7.93
CA LYS A 2 7.79 -1.36 7.21
C LYS A 2 7.90 -1.05 5.73
N GLN A 3 8.53 -1.90 4.93
CA GLN A 3 8.62 -1.75 3.48
C GLN A 3 8.27 -3.06 2.78
N GLY A 4 7.56 -2.96 1.66
CA GLY A 4 7.18 -4.12 0.86
C GLY A 4 6.61 -3.76 -0.50
N THR A 5 5.90 -4.73 -1.08
CA THR A 5 5.23 -4.59 -2.37
C THR A 5 3.73 -4.82 -2.20
N LEU A 6 2.93 -3.91 -2.74
CA LEU A 6 1.48 -3.97 -2.70
C LEU A 6 0.93 -5.12 -3.53
N PHE A 7 -0.09 -5.77 -2.97
CA PHE A 7 -0.94 -6.71 -3.68
C PHE A 7 -2.39 -6.56 -3.20
N TYR A 8 -3.34 -6.84 -4.08
CA TYR A 8 -4.74 -6.93 -3.70
C TYR A 8 -5.04 -8.28 -3.00
N ASP A 9 -5.37 -8.22 -1.72
CA ASP A 9 -5.84 -9.37 -0.96
C ASP A 9 -7.33 -9.62 -1.22
N ARG A 10 -7.63 -10.64 -2.00
CA ARG A 10 -8.99 -11.02 -2.39
C ARG A 10 -9.81 -11.60 -1.24
N GLU A 11 -9.17 -12.20 -0.22
CA GLU A 11 -9.89 -12.75 0.93
C GLU A 11 -10.38 -11.63 1.84
N ARG A 12 -9.57 -10.57 2.00
CA ARG A 12 -9.91 -9.40 2.83
C ARG A 12 -10.63 -8.30 2.06
N GLY A 13 -10.54 -8.29 0.72
CA GLY A 13 -11.11 -7.26 -0.15
C GLY A 13 -10.35 -5.93 -0.14
N ARG A 14 -9.07 -5.94 0.29
CA ARG A 14 -8.26 -4.72 0.51
C ARG A 14 -6.85 -4.90 -0.01
N TYR A 15 -6.15 -3.80 -0.27
CA TYR A 15 -4.72 -3.85 -0.53
C TYR A 15 -3.95 -4.22 0.73
N ASN A 16 -2.83 -4.92 0.55
CA ASN A 16 -1.97 -5.37 1.63
C ASN A 16 -0.51 -5.43 1.14
N PHE A 17 0.43 -5.58 2.07
CA PHE A 17 1.82 -5.87 1.77
C PHE A 17 2.45 -6.70 2.90
N HIS A 18 3.51 -7.42 2.58
CA HIS A 18 4.36 -8.05 3.59
C HIS A 18 5.60 -7.19 3.79
N TYR A 19 6.13 -7.18 5.01
CA TYR A 19 7.39 -6.49 5.34
C TYR A 19 8.28 -7.40 6.18
N THR A 20 9.57 -7.06 6.25
CA THR A 20 10.51 -7.68 7.17
C THR A 20 10.67 -6.78 8.38
N ASP A 21 10.50 -7.32 9.59
CA ASP A 21 10.72 -6.57 10.83
C ASP A 21 12.19 -6.54 11.26
N GLU A 22 12.46 -5.95 12.43
CA GLU A 22 13.82 -5.78 12.96
C GLU A 22 14.51 -7.10 13.30
N ASP A 23 13.75 -8.16 13.56
CA ASP A 23 14.25 -9.50 13.84
C ASP A 23 14.52 -10.32 12.56
N GLY A 24 14.21 -9.76 11.39
CA GLY A 24 14.35 -10.43 10.10
C GLY A 24 13.14 -11.30 9.74
N ASP A 25 12.07 -11.25 10.52
CA ASP A 25 10.87 -12.03 10.28
C ASP A 25 9.96 -11.37 9.24
N ARG A 26 9.39 -12.19 8.35
CA ARG A 26 8.35 -11.74 7.44
C ARG A 26 7.03 -11.56 8.19
N ARG A 27 6.48 -10.36 8.16
CA ARG A 27 5.20 -9.97 8.76
C ARG A 27 4.17 -9.61 7.69
N ASP A 28 2.91 -9.90 8.01
CA ASP A 28 1.74 -9.41 7.27
C ASP A 28 1.34 -8.05 7.85
N TYR A 29 1.12 -7.05 6.98
CA TYR A 29 0.59 -5.75 7.43
C TYR A 29 -0.84 -5.86 7.98
N GLY A 30 -1.64 -6.79 7.44
CA GLY A 30 -2.99 -7.08 7.92
C GLY A 30 -4.11 -6.41 7.11
N GLY A 31 -3.78 -5.83 5.95
CA GLY A 31 -4.73 -5.12 5.09
C GLY A 31 -4.82 -3.63 5.41
N ILE A 32 -4.86 -2.82 4.36
CA ILE A 32 -4.86 -1.36 4.43
C ILE A 32 -6.29 -0.83 4.52
N HIS A 33 -6.48 0.18 5.37
CA HIS A 33 -7.72 0.91 5.57
C HIS A 33 -7.69 2.28 4.89
N CYS A 34 -8.87 2.78 4.54
CA CYS A 34 -9.03 4.15 4.08
C CYS A 34 -8.49 5.13 5.13
N GLY A 35 -7.80 6.16 4.65
CA GLY A 35 -7.24 7.20 5.50
C GLY A 35 -5.77 6.99 5.89
N GLU A 36 -5.24 5.78 5.72
CA GLU A 36 -3.83 5.49 6.01
C GLU A 36 -2.90 6.13 4.97
N VAL A 37 -1.78 6.67 5.43
CA VAL A 37 -0.76 7.34 4.60
C VAL A 37 0.51 6.50 4.59
N PHE A 38 1.04 6.31 3.39
CA PHE A 38 2.29 5.62 3.12
C PHE A 38 3.09 6.41 2.10
N GLU A 39 4.36 6.05 1.93
CA GLU A 39 5.14 6.47 0.78
C GLU A 39 5.17 5.37 -0.28
N PHE A 40 4.92 5.74 -1.53
CA PHE A 40 4.91 4.82 -2.67
C PHE A 40 6.04 5.20 -3.62
N ARG A 41 6.74 4.19 -4.16
CA ARG A 41 7.85 4.45 -5.09
C ARG A 41 7.34 4.65 -6.50
N LEU A 42 7.50 5.87 -7.01
CA LEU A 42 7.09 6.29 -8.35
C LEU A 42 8.27 6.95 -9.05
N ASN A 43 8.70 6.42 -10.19
CA ASN A 43 9.86 6.93 -10.94
C ASN A 43 11.10 7.12 -10.04
N ASP A 44 11.42 6.12 -9.22
CA ASP A 44 12.53 6.13 -8.25
C ASP A 44 12.46 7.18 -7.13
N VAL A 45 11.32 7.83 -6.95
CA VAL A 45 11.06 8.78 -5.86
C VAL A 45 9.98 8.24 -4.94
N TRP A 46 10.15 8.44 -3.63
CA TRP A 46 9.13 8.13 -2.63
C TRP A 46 8.15 9.28 -2.52
N VAL A 47 6.87 9.00 -2.80
CA VAL A 47 5.79 9.99 -2.81
C VAL A 47 4.78 9.64 -1.72
N PRO A 48 4.53 10.54 -0.74
CA PRO A 48 3.50 10.31 0.26
C PRO A 48 2.12 10.39 -0.37
N ALA A 49 1.28 9.38 -0.13
CA ALA A 49 -0.11 9.38 -0.58
C ALA A 49 -1.00 8.67 0.43
N ARG A 50 -2.28 9.06 0.43
CA ARG A 50 -3.30 8.44 1.27
C ARG A 50 -4.06 7.39 0.47
N MET A 51 -4.22 6.21 1.05
CA MET A 51 -5.05 5.15 0.48
C MET A 51 -6.53 5.41 0.77
N GLU A 52 -7.38 5.31 -0.25
CA GLU A 52 -8.83 5.49 -0.15
C GLU A 52 -9.58 4.48 -1.03
N MET A 53 -10.88 4.34 -0.77
CA MET A 53 -11.80 3.54 -1.57
C MET A 53 -12.83 4.45 -2.25
N GLY A 54 -13.00 4.30 -3.57
CA GLY A 54 -14.01 5.01 -4.34
C GLY A 54 -15.42 4.47 -4.12
N MET A 55 -16.44 5.22 -4.57
CA MET A 55 -17.83 4.73 -4.58
C MET A 55 -18.06 3.57 -5.58
N ASP A 56 -17.09 3.32 -6.46
CA ASP A 56 -17.08 2.21 -7.41
C ASP A 56 -16.34 0.96 -6.87
N ASP A 57 -16.13 0.91 -5.55
CA ASP A 57 -15.39 -0.15 -4.84
C ASP A 57 -13.96 -0.39 -5.36
N LYS A 58 -13.35 0.66 -5.93
CA LYS A 58 -11.94 0.63 -6.34
C LYS A 58 -11.06 1.43 -5.40
N TRP A 59 -9.98 0.78 -4.99
CA TRP A 59 -8.92 1.42 -4.22
C TRP A 59 -8.13 2.39 -5.10
N TYR A 60 -7.74 3.53 -4.53
CA TYR A 60 -6.95 4.55 -5.20
C TYR A 60 -6.06 5.32 -4.22
N LEU A 61 -5.05 6.00 -4.76
CA LEU A 61 -4.21 6.94 -4.02
C LEU A 61 -4.70 8.37 -4.26
N VAL A 62 -4.94 9.11 -3.18
CA VAL A 62 -5.39 10.51 -3.25
C VAL A 62 -4.33 11.35 -3.97
N GLY A 63 -4.75 12.09 -5.00
CA GLY A 63 -3.86 12.90 -5.84
C GLY A 63 -3.18 12.14 -6.98
N LEU A 64 -3.38 10.82 -7.07
CA LEU A 64 -2.81 9.94 -8.10
C LEU A 64 -3.91 9.03 -8.71
N PRO A 65 -4.99 9.58 -9.28
CA PRO A 65 -6.07 8.79 -9.83
C PRO A 65 -5.60 7.96 -11.04
N GLY A 66 -6.09 6.72 -11.14
CA GLY A 66 -5.81 5.83 -12.28
C GLY A 66 -4.46 5.11 -12.21
N LEU A 67 -3.67 5.32 -11.16
CA LEU A 67 -2.44 4.56 -10.93
C LEU A 67 -2.76 3.09 -10.64
N THR A 68 -2.07 2.16 -11.31
CA THR A 68 -2.11 0.74 -10.97
C THR A 68 -1.38 0.51 -9.65
N LEU A 69 -2.08 -0.04 -8.66
CA LEU A 69 -1.55 -0.22 -7.31
C LEU A 69 -0.79 -1.55 -7.13
N ASP A 70 -1.21 -2.59 -7.84
CA ASP A 70 -0.53 -3.89 -7.80
C ASP A 70 0.94 -3.76 -8.19
N GLY A 71 1.83 -4.26 -7.34
CA GLY A 71 3.27 -4.25 -7.58
C GLY A 71 3.98 -2.96 -7.21
N LEU A 72 3.28 -1.91 -6.74
CA LEU A 72 3.95 -0.72 -6.22
C LEU A 72 4.75 -1.05 -4.97
N GLU A 73 5.98 -0.55 -4.90
CA GLU A 73 6.73 -0.54 -3.64
C GLU A 73 6.11 0.50 -2.70
N VAL A 74 5.96 0.10 -1.44
CA VAL A 74 5.33 0.89 -0.38
C VAL A 74 6.19 0.84 0.86
N ARG A 75 6.25 1.95 1.61
CA ARG A 75 6.84 1.99 2.94
C ARG A 75 6.05 2.86 3.91
N GLN A 76 6.18 2.52 5.19
CA GLN A 76 5.68 3.28 6.34
C GLN A 76 6.81 3.37 7.35
N GLU A 77 7.10 4.58 7.84
CA GLU A 77 8.06 4.75 8.94
C GLU A 77 7.55 4.12 10.24
#